data_AF-A0A075E2G6-F1
#
_entry.id   AF-A0A075E2G6-F1
#
_cell.length_a   1.000
_cell.length_b   1.000
_cell.length_c   1.000
_cell.angle_alpha   90.00
_cell.angle_beta   90.00
_cell.angle_gamma   90.00
#
_symmetry.space_group_name_H-M   'P 1'
#
loop_
_entity.id
_entity.type
_entity.pdbx_description
1 polymer ?
#
loop_
_entity_poly.entity_id
_entity_poly.type
_entity_poly.pdbx_seq_one_letter_code
_entity_poly.pdbx_strand_id
1 'polypeptide(L)'
;MIWHVQNENFILDSTRIFMKAFHLLLFHGSFIFPECILIFGLILLLMIDSTSDQKDRPWFYFISSTSLVISITALLFRWREEPIISFSGNFQTNNFNEIFQFLILLCSTLCIPLSVEYIECTEMAITEFLLFVLTATLGGMFLCGANDLITIFVAPECFSLCSYLLSGYTKRDLRSNE
;
A
#
# COMPACT_ATOMS: atom_id res chain seq x y z
N MET A 1 25.20 -37.81 -10.89
CA MET A 1 24.13 -38.04 -9.90
C MET A 1 24.13 -37.03 -8.75
N ILE A 2 25.26 -36.44 -8.38
CA ILE A 2 25.40 -35.49 -7.25
C ILE A 2 24.82 -34.08 -7.57
N TRP A 3 24.88 -33.64 -8.84
CA TRP A 3 24.38 -32.33 -9.27
C TRP A 3 22.85 -32.17 -9.20
N HIS A 4 22.08 -33.26 -9.31
CA HIS A 4 20.61 -33.19 -9.24
C HIS A 4 20.10 -33.05 -7.80
N VAL A 5 20.80 -33.64 -6.82
CA VAL A 5 20.43 -33.60 -5.40
C VAL A 5 20.77 -32.24 -4.76
N GLN A 6 21.82 -31.57 -5.23
CA GLN A 6 22.20 -30.23 -4.75
C GLN A 6 21.14 -29.17 -5.10
N ASN A 7 20.46 -29.30 -6.24
CA ASN A 7 19.44 -28.36 -6.70
C ASN A 7 18.12 -28.48 -5.91
N GLU A 8 17.70 -29.70 -5.56
CA GLU A 8 16.49 -29.92 -4.76
C GLU A 8 16.65 -29.41 -3.32
N ASN A 9 17.84 -29.57 -2.73
CA ASN A 9 18.14 -29.03 -1.40
C ASN A 9 18.20 -27.50 -1.40
N PHE A 10 18.67 -26.85 -2.47
CA PHE A 10 18.68 -25.38 -2.60
C PHE A 10 17.27 -24.79 -2.74
N ILE A 11 16.39 -25.46 -3.50
CA ILE A 11 14.98 -25.06 -3.64
C ILE A 11 14.22 -25.28 -2.32
N LEU A 12 14.48 -26.39 -1.62
CA LEU A 12 13.89 -26.67 -0.31
C LEU A 12 14.37 -25.70 0.78
N ASP A 13 15.63 -25.25 0.73
CA ASP A 13 16.14 -24.26 1.69
C ASP A 13 15.62 -22.85 1.37
N SER A 14 15.54 -22.47 0.09
CA SER A 14 14.94 -21.21 -0.34
C SER A 14 13.45 -21.13 0.02
N THR A 15 12.70 -22.22 -0.13
CA THR A 15 11.29 -22.27 0.26
C THR A 15 11.12 -22.29 1.78
N ARG A 16 12.03 -22.92 2.53
CA ARG A 16 12.02 -22.92 4.00
C ARG A 16 12.44 -21.58 4.60
N ILE A 17 13.37 -20.86 3.97
CA ILE A 17 13.75 -19.47 4.29
C ILE A 17 12.60 -18.53 3.98
N PHE A 18 11.95 -18.67 2.82
CA PHE A 18 10.76 -17.89 2.47
C PHE A 18 9.62 -18.14 3.45
N MET A 19 9.38 -19.40 3.82
CA MET A 19 8.35 -19.78 4.77
C MET A 19 8.66 -19.30 6.20
N LYS A 20 9.94 -19.30 6.62
CA LYS A 20 10.37 -18.69 7.88
C LYS A 20 10.26 -17.17 7.85
N ALA A 21 10.66 -16.51 6.77
CA ALA A 21 10.52 -15.07 6.60
C ALA A 21 9.04 -14.67 6.61
N PHE A 22 8.18 -15.44 5.94
CA PHE A 22 6.73 -15.27 5.96
C PHE A 22 6.14 -15.50 7.35
N HIS A 23 6.57 -16.55 8.07
CA HIS A 23 6.09 -16.83 9.42
C HIS A 23 6.61 -15.81 10.46
N LEU A 24 7.81 -15.27 10.28
CA LEU A 24 8.39 -14.22 11.12
C LEU A 24 7.76 -12.85 10.82
N LEU A 25 7.43 -12.58 9.55
CA LEU A 25 6.62 -11.45 9.11
C LEU A 25 5.17 -11.56 9.61
N LEU A 26 4.59 -12.75 9.69
CA LEU A 26 3.26 -12.97 10.30
C LEU A 26 3.29 -12.77 11.82
N PHE A 27 4.36 -13.21 12.51
CA PHE A 27 4.46 -13.14 13.97
C PHE A 27 4.92 -11.76 14.50
N HIS A 28 5.74 -11.02 13.74
CA HIS A 28 6.12 -9.64 14.07
C HIS A 28 5.26 -8.57 13.36
N GLY A 29 4.60 -8.93 12.25
CA GLY A 29 3.84 -8.01 11.39
C GLY A 29 2.37 -7.89 11.73
N SER A 30 1.91 -8.36 12.89
CA SER A 30 0.58 -7.97 13.41
C SER A 30 0.39 -6.44 13.44
N PHE A 31 1.50 -5.70 13.54
CA PHE A 31 1.53 -4.23 13.45
C PHE A 31 1.52 -3.65 12.03
N ILE A 32 1.91 -4.42 11.02
CA ILE A 32 2.01 -3.97 9.62
C ILE A 32 0.87 -4.60 8.78
N PHE A 33 -0.09 -5.24 9.44
CA PHE A 33 -1.20 -5.91 8.78
C PHE A 33 -2.02 -5.01 7.84
N PRO A 34 -2.42 -3.78 8.22
CA PRO A 34 -3.20 -2.93 7.33
C PRO A 34 -2.37 -2.39 6.15
N GLU A 35 -1.06 -2.20 6.31
CA GLU A 35 -0.14 -1.84 5.23
C GLU A 35 0.07 -3.03 4.27
N CYS A 36 0.22 -4.25 4.79
CA CYS A 36 0.33 -5.47 3.98
C CYS A 36 -0.90 -5.69 3.10
N ILE A 37 -2.11 -5.43 3.64
CA ILE A 37 -3.36 -5.51 2.87
C ILE A 37 -3.35 -4.49 1.71
N LEU A 38 -2.90 -3.26 1.96
CA LEU A 38 -2.79 -2.24 0.90
C LEU A 38 -1.74 -2.60 -0.15
N ILE A 39 -0.57 -3.09 0.26
CA ILE A 39 0.47 -3.55 -0.69
C ILE A 39 -0.08 -4.67 -1.57
N PHE A 40 -0.82 -5.62 -0.98
CA PHE A 40 -1.45 -6.68 -1.73
C PHE A 40 -2.51 -6.15 -2.71
N GLY A 41 -3.32 -5.17 -2.29
CA GLY A 41 -4.26 -4.46 -3.16
C GLY A 41 -3.57 -3.74 -4.32
N LEU A 42 -2.44 -3.07 -4.06
CA LEU A 42 -1.62 -2.40 -5.07
C LEU A 42 -1.07 -3.38 -6.11
N ILE A 43 -0.51 -4.51 -5.66
CA ILE A 43 0.03 -5.55 -6.53
C ILE A 43 -1.07 -6.17 -7.39
N LEU A 44 -2.24 -6.46 -6.79
CA LEU A 44 -3.39 -6.96 -7.54
C LEU A 44 -3.86 -5.97 -8.61
N LEU A 45 -3.93 -4.68 -8.26
CA LEU A 45 -4.33 -3.63 -9.18
C LEU A 45 -3.35 -3.53 -10.37
N LEU A 46 -2.04 -3.62 -10.11
CA LEU A 46 -1.00 -3.69 -11.15
C LEU A 46 -1.13 -4.93 -12.06
N MET A 47 -1.40 -6.09 -11.48
CA MET A 47 -1.55 -7.34 -12.25
C MET A 47 -2.78 -7.29 -13.17
N ILE A 48 -3.89 -6.72 -12.67
CA ILE A 48 -5.13 -6.58 -13.44
C ILE A 48 -4.94 -5.54 -14.54
N ASP A 49 -4.28 -4.41 -14.26
CA ASP A 49 -3.98 -3.39 -15.26
C ASP A 49 -3.12 -3.95 -16.41
N SER A 50 -2.08 -4.71 -16.08
CA SER A 50 -1.22 -5.34 -17.08
C SER A 50 -1.94 -6.36 -17.97
N THR A 51 -3.08 -6.90 -17.51
CA THR A 51 -3.79 -7.99 -18.20
C THR A 51 -5.10 -7.53 -18.85
N SER A 52 -5.68 -6.42 -18.40
CA SER A 52 -7.02 -6.00 -18.78
C SER A 52 -7.03 -4.95 -19.89
N ASP A 53 -7.78 -5.25 -20.95
CA ASP A 53 -7.93 -4.40 -22.13
C ASP A 53 -9.05 -3.36 -21.89
N GLN A 54 -8.73 -2.28 -21.15
CA GLN A 54 -9.45 -0.99 -20.95
C GLN A 54 -10.98 -0.94 -20.74
N LYS A 55 -11.69 -2.08 -20.72
CA LYS A 55 -13.17 -2.14 -20.84
C LYS A 55 -13.90 -2.17 -19.50
N ASP A 56 -13.20 -2.46 -18.40
CA ASP A 56 -13.79 -2.70 -17.08
C ASP A 56 -13.53 -1.55 -16.09
N ARG A 57 -13.75 -0.30 -16.55
CA ARG A 57 -13.52 0.94 -15.79
C ARG A 57 -14.09 0.96 -14.35
N PRO A 58 -15.33 0.50 -14.06
CA PRO A 58 -15.84 0.53 -12.70
C PRO A 58 -15.19 -0.52 -11.76
N TRP A 59 -14.68 -1.63 -12.32
CA TRP A 59 -14.16 -2.73 -11.50
C TRP A 59 -12.88 -2.31 -10.76
N PHE A 60 -12.01 -1.53 -11.40
CA PHE A 60 -10.79 -1.00 -10.78
C PHE A 60 -11.07 -0.15 -9.54
N TYR A 61 -12.10 0.70 -9.58
CA TYR A 61 -12.52 1.49 -8.43
C TYR A 61 -13.02 0.61 -7.29
N PHE A 62 -13.79 -0.43 -7.59
CA PHE A 62 -14.27 -1.38 -6.57
C PHE A 62 -13.12 -2.14 -5.92
N ILE A 63 -12.11 -2.59 -6.68
CA ILE A 63 -10.93 -3.29 -6.12
C ILE A 63 -10.16 -2.36 -5.17
N SER A 64 -9.90 -1.14 -5.61
CA SER A 64 -9.16 -0.16 -4.81
C SER A 64 -9.92 0.22 -3.53
N SER A 65 -11.21 0.56 -3.67
CA SER A 65 -12.06 0.92 -2.53
C SER A 65 -12.23 -0.23 -1.53
N THR A 66 -12.41 -1.46 -2.00
CA THR A 66 -12.51 -2.63 -1.11
C THR A 66 -11.22 -2.87 -0.35
N SER A 67 -10.04 -2.73 -0.97
CA SER A 67 -8.76 -2.86 -0.28
C SER A 67 -8.60 -1.84 0.87
N LEU A 68 -9.00 -0.59 0.65
CA LEU A 68 -8.98 0.46 1.68
C LEU A 68 -9.96 0.17 2.82
N VAL A 69 -11.19 -0.23 2.50
CA VAL A 69 -12.19 -0.60 3.51
C VAL A 69 -11.71 -1.78 4.34
N ILE A 70 -11.10 -2.80 3.71
CA ILE A 70 -10.52 -3.94 4.43
C ILE A 70 -9.40 -3.48 5.36
N SER A 71 -8.49 -2.60 4.92
CA SER A 71 -7.45 -2.04 5.79
C SER A 71 -8.01 -1.22 6.96
N ILE A 72 -9.07 -0.44 6.75
CA ILE A 72 -9.75 0.30 7.83
C ILE A 72 -10.38 -0.67 8.83
N THR A 73 -11.06 -1.72 8.36
CA THR A 73 -11.66 -2.72 9.26
C THR A 73 -10.60 -3.50 10.05
N ALA A 74 -9.44 -3.78 9.44
CA ALA A 74 -8.32 -4.41 10.13
C ALA A 74 -7.75 -3.52 11.24
N LEU A 75 -7.63 -2.20 11.00
CA LEU A 75 -7.24 -1.25 12.05
C LEU A 75 -8.25 -1.16 13.19
N LEU A 76 -9.55 -1.10 12.86
CA LEU A 76 -10.60 -1.06 13.88
C LEU A 76 -10.65 -2.34 14.72
N PHE A 77 -10.35 -3.49 14.12
CA PHE A 77 -10.25 -4.75 14.87
C PHE A 77 -9.02 -4.75 15.79
N ARG A 78 -7.90 -4.19 15.33
CA ARG A 78 -6.66 -4.07 16.11
C ARG A 78 -6.77 -3.12 17.29
N TRP A 79 -7.53 -2.04 17.16
CA TRP A 79 -7.82 -1.10 18.27
C TRP A 79 -8.40 -1.81 19.51
N ARG A 80 -8.98 -3.00 19.36
CA ARG A 80 -9.55 -3.78 20.46
C ARG A 80 -8.53 -4.66 21.19
N GLU A 81 -7.32 -4.80 20.69
CA GLU A 81 -6.25 -5.60 21.28
C GLU A 81 -5.27 -4.71 22.07
N GLU A 82 -4.77 -5.21 23.21
CA GLU A 82 -3.81 -4.50 24.07
C GLU A 82 -2.50 -4.17 23.30
N PRO A 83 -1.84 -3.03 23.58
CA PRO A 83 -0.65 -2.60 22.84
C PRO A 83 0.53 -3.55 23.13
N ILE A 84 0.80 -4.46 22.20
CA ILE A 84 1.98 -5.32 22.24
C ILE A 84 3.16 -4.54 21.64
N ILE A 85 4.31 -4.56 22.28
CA ILE A 85 5.53 -3.95 21.72
C ILE A 85 6.20 -5.02 20.86
N SER A 86 6.28 -4.82 19.54
CA SER A 86 7.02 -5.73 18.66
C SER A 86 7.92 -4.95 17.71
N PHE A 87 8.96 -5.59 17.17
CA PHE A 87 10.07 -4.97 16.43
C PHE A 87 11.09 -4.19 17.29
N SER A 88 11.58 -4.80 18.37
CA SER A 88 12.78 -4.30 19.10
C SER A 88 12.75 -2.79 19.43
N GLY A 89 11.56 -2.21 19.67
CA GLY A 89 11.37 -0.78 19.97
C GLY A 89 11.38 0.18 18.77
N ASN A 90 11.49 -0.31 17.53
CA ASN A 90 11.61 0.53 16.34
C ASN A 90 10.26 0.89 15.66
N PHE A 91 9.20 0.15 15.98
CA PHE A 91 7.84 0.49 15.58
C PHE A 91 6.96 0.45 16.83
N GLN A 92 6.69 1.62 17.41
CA GLN A 92 5.80 1.74 18.57
C GLN A 92 4.41 2.10 18.08
N THR A 93 3.52 1.13 18.09
CA THR A 93 2.09 1.39 17.84
C THR A 93 1.47 1.90 19.13
N ASN A 94 1.45 3.22 19.26
CA ASN A 94 0.67 3.93 20.27
C ASN A 94 -0.70 4.31 19.67
N ASN A 95 -1.71 4.49 20.51
CA ASN A 95 -3.04 4.95 20.11
C ASN A 95 -2.98 6.22 19.26
N PHE A 96 -1.96 7.07 19.46
CA PHE A 96 -1.71 8.25 18.63
C PHE A 96 -1.44 7.86 17.17
N ASN A 97 -0.47 6.98 16.91
CA ASN A 97 -0.08 6.58 15.56
C ASN A 97 -1.26 5.92 14.82
N GLU A 98 -2.06 5.12 15.53
CA GLU A 98 -3.27 4.50 14.96
C GLU A 98 -4.34 5.53 14.54
N ILE A 99 -4.53 6.61 15.31
CA ILE A 99 -5.44 7.71 14.93
C ILE A 99 -4.98 8.38 13.63
N PHE A 100 -3.68 8.64 13.45
CA PHE A 100 -3.17 9.24 12.22
C PHE A 100 -3.26 8.29 11.02
N GLN A 101 -2.96 7.00 11.20
CA GLN A 101 -3.15 6.00 10.14
C GLN A 101 -4.61 5.92 9.72
N PHE A 102 -5.54 5.94 10.68
CA PHE A 102 -6.98 5.99 10.41
C PHE A 102 -7.37 7.25 9.63
N LEU A 103 -6.83 8.42 10.00
CA LEU A 103 -7.09 9.67 9.30
C LEU A 103 -6.60 9.64 7.85
N ILE A 104 -5.40 9.08 7.60
CA ILE A 104 -4.85 8.95 6.23
C ILE A 104 -5.73 8.03 5.38
N LEU A 105 -6.16 6.88 5.91
CA LEU A 105 -7.05 5.95 5.21
C LEU A 105 -8.43 6.54 4.96
N LEU A 106 -8.95 7.35 5.88
CA LEU A 106 -10.22 8.04 5.70
C LEU A 106 -10.11 9.09 4.59
N CYS A 107 -9.03 9.86 4.56
CA CYS A 107 -8.74 10.81 3.48
C CYS A 107 -8.66 10.12 2.11
N SER A 108 -7.96 8.98 2.00
CA SER A 108 -7.85 8.28 0.71
C SER A 108 -9.13 7.61 0.27
N THR A 109 -9.91 7.06 1.21
CA THR A 109 -11.23 6.50 0.92
C THR A 109 -12.19 7.55 0.39
N LEU A 110 -12.10 8.80 0.89
CA LEU A 110 -12.87 9.93 0.36
C LEU A 110 -12.30 10.46 -0.98
N CYS A 111 -10.99 10.36 -1.18
CA CYS A 111 -10.33 10.82 -2.41
C CYS A 111 -10.77 10.02 -3.65
N ILE A 112 -10.93 8.69 -3.54
CA ILE A 112 -11.35 7.84 -4.66
C ILE A 112 -12.69 8.30 -5.28
N PRO A 113 -13.82 8.37 -4.57
CA PRO A 113 -15.10 8.76 -5.18
C PRO A 113 -15.07 10.20 -5.73
N LEU A 114 -14.36 11.13 -5.08
CA LEU A 114 -14.16 12.49 -5.59
C LEU A 114 -13.41 12.50 -6.93
N SER A 115 -12.46 11.58 -7.12
CA SER A 115 -11.69 11.48 -8.35
C SER A 115 -12.45 10.83 -9.51
N VAL A 116 -13.48 10.01 -9.24
CA VAL A 116 -14.23 9.29 -10.29
C VAL A 116 -14.83 10.27 -11.29
N GLU A 117 -15.56 11.27 -10.80
CA GLU A 117 -16.23 12.27 -11.64
C GLU A 117 -15.22 13.08 -12.47
N TYR A 118 -14.07 13.40 -11.87
CA TYR A 118 -12.99 14.12 -12.55
C TYR A 118 -12.35 13.29 -13.68
N ILE A 119 -12.05 12.02 -13.43
CA ILE A 119 -11.41 11.13 -14.41
C ILE A 119 -12.37 10.78 -15.54
N GLU A 120 -13.66 10.62 -15.25
CA GLU A 120 -14.70 10.44 -16.28
C GLU A 120 -14.80 11.65 -17.22
N CYS A 121 -14.67 12.87 -16.70
CA CYS A 121 -14.69 14.10 -17.51
C CYS A 121 -13.43 14.29 -18.36
N THR A 122 -12.28 13.74 -17.95
CA THR A 122 -10.98 13.92 -18.63
C THR A 122 -10.53 12.72 -19.48
N GLU A 123 -11.30 11.63 -19.49
CA GLU A 123 -11.03 10.39 -20.24
C GLU A 123 -9.63 9.77 -20.00
N MET A 124 -9.05 9.94 -18.82
CA MET A 124 -7.70 9.44 -18.50
C MET A 124 -7.67 8.00 -17.98
N ALA A 125 -6.46 7.43 -17.86
CA ALA A 125 -6.19 6.07 -17.41
C ALA A 125 -6.40 5.88 -15.89
N ILE A 126 -7.62 5.53 -15.50
CA ILE A 126 -8.07 5.37 -14.09
C ILE A 126 -7.06 4.63 -13.21
N THR A 127 -6.44 3.56 -13.72
CA THR A 127 -5.49 2.74 -12.97
C THR A 127 -4.28 3.53 -12.48
N GLU A 128 -3.68 4.37 -13.33
CA GLU A 128 -2.45 5.11 -12.99
C GLU A 128 -2.70 6.06 -11.81
N PHE A 129 -3.84 6.76 -11.85
CA PHE A 129 -4.28 7.61 -10.75
C PHE A 129 -4.45 6.83 -9.44
N LEU A 130 -5.17 5.70 -9.49
CA LEU A 130 -5.38 4.84 -8.31
C LEU A 130 -4.07 4.29 -7.76
N LEU A 131 -3.11 3.94 -8.63
CA LEU A 131 -1.81 3.44 -8.24
C LEU A 131 -1.02 4.49 -7.46
N PHE A 132 -0.96 5.73 -7.93
CA PHE A 132 -0.28 6.81 -7.22
C PHE A 132 -0.95 7.16 -5.89
N VAL A 133 -2.29 7.17 -5.85
CA VAL A 133 -3.03 7.40 -4.60
C VAL A 133 -2.76 6.31 -3.57
N LEU A 134 -2.81 5.03 -3.97
CA LEU A 134 -2.53 3.91 -3.05
C LEU A 134 -1.07 3.94 -2.58
N THR A 135 -0.13 4.24 -3.47
CA THR A 135 1.29 4.35 -3.11
C THR A 135 1.54 5.50 -2.13
N ALA A 136 0.88 6.66 -2.34
CA ALA A 136 0.93 7.77 -1.40
C ALA A 136 0.36 7.39 -0.03
N THR A 137 -0.76 6.65 0.02
CA THR A 137 -1.33 6.20 1.30
C THR A 137 -0.41 5.26 2.06
N LEU A 138 0.28 4.35 1.36
CA LEU A 138 1.28 3.49 1.96
C LEU A 138 2.44 4.30 2.56
N GLY A 139 2.97 5.28 1.83
CA GLY A 139 3.99 6.18 2.34
C GLY A 139 3.54 6.93 3.60
N GLY A 140 2.30 7.42 3.61
CA GLY A 140 1.70 8.07 4.78
C GLY A 140 1.56 7.15 5.99
N MET A 141 1.14 5.90 5.79
CA MET A 141 1.02 4.91 6.88
C MET A 141 2.38 4.55 7.49
N PHE A 142 3.41 4.38 6.66
CA PHE A 142 4.78 4.15 7.13
C PHE A 142 5.34 5.36 7.90
N LEU A 143 5.03 6.59 7.48
CA LEU A 143 5.41 7.80 8.20
C LEU A 143 4.80 7.84 9.61
N CYS A 144 3.53 7.47 9.75
CA CYS A 144 2.86 7.45 11.06
C CYS A 144 3.46 6.41 12.02
N GLY A 145 4.05 5.33 11.52
CA GLY A 145 4.66 4.29 12.36
C GLY A 145 6.17 4.47 12.61
N ALA A 146 6.79 5.47 11.98
CA ALA A 146 8.24 5.65 11.98
C ALA A 146 8.79 6.08 13.36
N ASN A 147 9.75 5.31 13.90
CA ASN A 147 10.54 5.72 15.07
C ASN A 147 12.00 6.05 14.73
N ASP A 148 12.45 5.71 13.52
CA ASP A 148 13.80 6.01 13.03
C ASP A 148 13.82 7.27 12.14
N LEU A 149 14.89 8.06 12.26
CA LEU A 149 15.13 9.24 11.42
C LEU A 149 15.14 8.92 9.92
N ILE A 150 15.62 7.74 9.54
CA ILE A 150 15.68 7.32 8.13
C ILE A 150 14.26 7.18 7.57
N THR A 151 13.36 6.51 8.30
CA THR A 151 11.98 6.31 7.87
C THR A 151 11.21 7.63 7.85
N ILE A 152 11.45 8.52 8.81
CA ILE A 152 10.89 9.87 8.84
C ILE A 152 11.34 10.71 7.63
N PHE A 153 12.53 10.46 7.07
CA PHE A 153 13.01 11.15 5.86
C PHE A 153 12.53 10.51 4.56
N VAL A 154 12.52 9.17 4.47
CA VAL A 154 12.21 8.45 3.23
C VAL A 154 10.70 8.40 2.95
N ALA A 155 9.86 8.26 3.99
CA ALA A 155 8.41 8.15 3.81
C ALA A 155 7.75 9.42 3.20
N PRO A 156 8.07 10.66 3.65
CA PRO A 156 7.55 11.88 3.03
C PRO A 156 8.10 12.10 1.62
N GLU A 157 9.34 11.68 1.31
CA GLU A 157 9.88 11.74 -0.05
C GLU A 157 9.13 10.80 -1.00
N CYS A 158 8.78 9.60 -0.55
CA CYS A 158 7.93 8.70 -1.33
C CYS A 158 6.53 9.31 -1.56
N PHE A 159 5.98 9.96 -0.53
CA PHE A 159 4.69 10.65 -0.62
C PHE A 159 4.74 11.85 -1.58
N SER A 160 5.79 12.67 -1.52
CA SER A 160 5.97 13.84 -2.38
C SER A 160 6.12 13.44 -3.85
N LEU A 161 6.91 12.40 -4.14
CA LEU A 161 7.09 11.87 -5.50
C LEU A 161 5.75 11.41 -6.11
N CYS A 162 4.90 10.73 -5.34
CA CYS A 162 3.57 10.35 -5.81
C CYS A 162 2.71 11.58 -6.13
N SER A 163 2.77 12.61 -5.28
CA SER A 163 2.05 13.87 -5.49
C SER A 163 2.53 14.62 -6.76
N TYR A 164 3.84 14.68 -6.98
CA TYR A 164 4.43 15.29 -8.18
C TYR A 164 4.02 14.56 -9.47
N LEU A 165 3.95 13.23 -9.44
CA LEU A 165 3.46 12.45 -10.58
C LEU A 165 1.97 12.71 -10.82
N LEU A 166 1.18 12.90 -9.75
CA LEU A 166 -0.23 13.22 -9.84
C LEU A 166 -0.48 14.63 -10.41
N SER A 167 0.34 15.63 -10.08
CA SER A 167 0.21 16.98 -10.66
C SER A 167 0.59 17.03 -12.13
N GLY A 168 1.53 16.17 -12.57
CA GLY A 168 1.90 16.03 -13.98
C GLY A 168 0.97 15.11 -14.78
N TYR A 169 -0.07 14.56 -14.16
CA TYR A 169 -0.95 13.56 -14.76
C TYR A 169 -1.76 14.11 -15.95
N THR A 170 -2.20 15.37 -15.87
CA THR A 170 -2.91 16.04 -16.97
C THR A 170 -1.94 16.55 -18.03
N LYS A 171 -1.47 15.66 -18.91
CA LYS A 171 -0.56 16.02 -20.03
C LYS A 171 -1.20 16.88 -21.14
N ARG A 172 -2.53 17.06 -21.12
CA ARG A 172 -3.29 17.71 -22.22
C ARG A 172 -3.55 19.20 -22.04
N ASP A 173 -3.38 19.74 -20.84
CA ASP A 173 -3.53 21.17 -20.57
C ASP A 173 -2.17 21.84 -20.35
N LEU A 174 -1.87 22.85 -21.17
CA LEU A 174 -0.64 23.68 -21.10
C LEU A 174 -0.45 24.37 -19.73
N ARG A 175 -1.51 24.46 -18.91
CA ARG A 175 -1.46 25.03 -17.54
C ARG A 175 -0.93 24.07 -16.47
N SER A 176 -0.83 22.78 -16.74
CA SER A 176 -0.33 21.77 -15.78
C SER A 176 1.19 21.58 -15.83
N ASN A 177 1.87 22.24 -16.78
CA ASN A 177 3.30 22.14 -17.04
C ASN A 177 4.07 23.40 -16.62
N GLU A 178 3.47 24.23 -15.76
CA GLU A 178 4.07 25.42 -15.17
C GLU A 178 4.62 25.12 -13.77
#